data_AF-A0A1G2BLT5-F1
#
_entry.id   AF-A0A1G2BLT5-F1
#
_cell.length_a   1.000
_cell.length_b   1.000
_cell.length_c   1.000
_cell.angle_alpha   90.00
_cell.angle_beta   90.00
_cell.angle_gamma   90.00
#
_symmetry.space_group_name_H-M   'P 1'
#
loop_
_entity.id
_entity.type
_entity.pdbx_description
1 polymer ?
#
loop_
_entity_poly.entity_id
_entity_poly.type
_entity_poly.pdbx_seq_one_letter_code
_entity_poly.pdbx_strand_id
1 'polypeptide(L)'
;MAKMQNSFISALSKITSLGSDRYVKEFKRAPLAFDRGRTILQTDKEKAAYKVFQECADLIGKAADRYPVLKELEEILFISIRDLDDLRFTAIVKGGHVETSVGWDTSKRPTLVIPFFTINLEHLKQILSDKSIDKKELYRIARVLFISFMKGLYDAEYLYTPGDKRYLKLDKLFHVEMTEMPGVKVDGFPGSAKATIANVEGEWLVFEGYQGTPRVKVTCDLDQALQYYYILMVQMKRAKNMSELKEAFEKYMKLREETVKDLYKKT
;
A
#
# COMPACT_ATOMS: atom_id res chain seq x y z
N MET A 1 -15.19 11.63 -9.69
CA MET A 1 -14.61 10.37 -10.20
C MET A 1 -15.00 9.15 -9.34
N ALA A 2 -14.87 9.19 -8.01
CA ALA A 2 -15.30 8.09 -7.11
C ALA A 2 -16.74 7.58 -7.31
N LYS A 3 -17.72 8.47 -7.58
CA LYS A 3 -19.11 8.10 -7.87
C LYS A 3 -19.28 7.20 -9.11
N MET A 4 -18.42 7.33 -10.12
CA MET A 4 -18.55 6.56 -11.36
C MET A 4 -17.93 5.16 -11.21
N GLN A 5 -16.77 5.05 -10.55
CA GLN A 5 -16.15 3.77 -10.18
C GLN A 5 -17.07 2.89 -9.31
N ASN A 6 -17.76 3.49 -8.33
CA ASN A 6 -18.68 2.76 -7.47
C ASN A 6 -19.88 2.16 -8.21
N SER A 7 -20.38 2.84 -9.24
CA SER A 7 -21.49 2.34 -10.08
C SER A 7 -21.10 1.10 -10.89
N PHE A 8 -19.84 1.04 -11.35
CA PHE A 8 -19.36 -0.03 -12.22
C PHE A 8 -18.94 -1.28 -11.46
N ILE A 9 -18.28 -1.12 -10.32
CA ILE A 9 -17.96 -2.23 -9.43
C ILE A 9 -19.25 -2.84 -8.86
N SER A 10 -20.27 -2.01 -8.62
CA SER A 10 -21.63 -2.46 -8.29
C SER A 10 -22.28 -3.27 -9.43
N ALA A 11 -22.03 -2.93 -10.69
CA ALA A 11 -22.55 -3.71 -11.83
C ALA A 11 -21.88 -5.08 -11.96
N LEU A 12 -20.53 -5.14 -11.87
CA LEU A 12 -19.78 -6.41 -11.86
C LEU A 12 -20.22 -7.29 -10.67
N SER A 13 -20.38 -6.69 -9.49
CA SER A 13 -20.80 -7.41 -8.30
C SER A 13 -22.24 -7.92 -8.38
N LYS A 14 -23.13 -7.19 -9.06
CA LYS A 14 -24.52 -7.64 -9.32
C LYS A 14 -24.54 -8.84 -10.28
N ILE A 15 -23.77 -8.79 -11.36
CA ILE A 15 -23.71 -9.88 -12.35
C ILE A 15 -23.19 -11.18 -11.71
N THR A 16 -22.19 -11.09 -10.84
CA THR A 16 -21.65 -12.26 -10.11
C THR A 16 -22.51 -12.72 -8.93
N SER A 17 -23.53 -11.93 -8.53
CA SER A 17 -24.38 -12.20 -7.35
C SER A 17 -25.71 -12.89 -7.63
N LEU A 18 -26.11 -13.05 -8.90
CA LEU A 18 -27.36 -13.75 -9.25
C LEU A 18 -27.29 -15.20 -8.73
N GLY A 19 -27.99 -15.47 -7.61
CA GLY A 19 -28.05 -16.78 -6.94
C GLY A 19 -27.00 -17.05 -5.86
N SER A 20 -26.30 -16.02 -5.34
CA SER A 20 -25.24 -16.18 -4.33
C SER A 20 -25.70 -15.85 -2.90
N ASP A 21 -25.68 -16.82 -1.99
CA ASP A 21 -25.92 -16.63 -0.54
C ASP A 21 -24.87 -15.72 0.16
N ARG A 22 -23.84 -15.28 -0.58
CA ARG A 22 -22.70 -14.51 -0.07
C ARG A 22 -22.68 -13.05 -0.49
N TYR A 23 -23.78 -12.52 -1.03
CA TYR A 23 -23.89 -11.08 -1.31
C TYR A 23 -23.76 -10.28 0.00
N VAL A 24 -22.67 -9.53 0.13
CA VAL A 24 -22.48 -8.64 1.28
C VAL A 24 -23.18 -7.31 0.97
N LYS A 25 -24.27 -7.05 1.69
CA LYS A 25 -25.06 -5.82 1.55
C LYS A 25 -24.30 -4.58 2.01
N GLU A 26 -23.41 -4.73 2.99
CA GLU A 26 -22.62 -3.64 3.56
C GLU A 26 -21.28 -4.17 4.09
N PHE A 27 -20.18 -3.59 3.62
CA PHE A 27 -18.87 -3.78 4.22
C PHE A 27 -18.62 -2.65 5.21
N LYS A 28 -18.18 -2.97 6.42
CA LYS A 28 -17.87 -1.98 7.45
C LYS A 28 -16.40 -1.63 7.39
N ARG A 29 -16.10 -0.33 7.51
CA ARG A 29 -14.74 0.12 7.76
C ARG A 29 -14.56 0.36 9.24
N ALA A 30 -13.44 -0.10 9.78
CA ALA A 30 -13.01 0.36 11.09
C ALA A 30 -12.92 1.90 11.07
N PRO A 31 -13.50 2.60 12.07
CA PRO A 31 -13.36 4.04 12.17
C PRO A 31 -11.88 4.41 12.32
N LEU A 32 -11.40 5.26 11.42
CA LEU A 32 -10.03 5.77 11.46
C LEU A 32 -9.94 6.91 12.47
N ALA A 33 -9.60 6.59 13.71
CA ALA A 33 -9.27 7.59 14.73
C ALA A 33 -7.77 7.87 14.68
N PHE A 34 -7.37 8.83 13.86
CA PHE A 34 -5.99 9.30 13.82
C PHE A 34 -5.80 10.47 14.79
N ASP A 35 -4.80 10.34 15.66
CA ASP A 35 -4.30 11.48 16.42
C ASP A 35 -3.31 12.27 15.55
N ARG A 36 -3.54 13.57 15.43
CA ARG A 36 -2.69 14.51 14.67
C ARG A 36 -1.24 14.51 15.18
N GLY A 37 -1.06 14.25 16.48
CA GLY A 37 0.21 14.41 17.16
C GLY A 37 0.63 15.88 17.23
N ARG A 38 1.88 16.12 17.63
CA ARG A 38 2.43 17.48 17.75
C ARG A 38 2.64 18.14 16.38
N THR A 39 2.34 19.43 16.32
CA THR A 39 2.45 20.26 15.10
C THR A 39 3.67 21.19 15.11
N ILE A 40 4.42 21.20 16.22
CA ILE A 40 5.60 22.03 16.42
C ILE A 40 6.75 21.11 16.81
N LEU A 41 7.91 21.31 16.15
CA LEU A 41 9.14 20.58 16.44
C LEU A 41 9.80 21.18 17.67
N GLN A 42 10.08 20.36 18.67
CA GLN A 42 10.53 20.78 20.00
C GLN A 42 12.04 20.63 20.16
N THR A 43 12.65 19.66 19.48
CA THR A 43 14.09 19.36 19.62
C THR A 43 14.85 19.58 18.31
N ASP A 44 16.16 19.79 18.40
CA ASP A 44 16.99 19.95 17.20
C ASP A 44 17.09 18.67 16.36
N LYS A 45 16.95 17.50 17.00
CA LYS A 45 16.84 16.21 16.31
C LYS A 45 15.58 16.14 15.46
N GLU A 46 14.45 16.62 15.97
CA GLU A 46 13.18 16.66 15.22
C GLU A 46 13.25 17.65 14.06
N LYS A 47 13.86 18.83 14.27
CA LYS A 47 14.11 19.81 13.21
C LYS A 47 15.00 19.24 12.11
N ALA A 48 16.07 18.52 12.48
CA ALA A 48 16.95 17.85 11.53
C ALA A 48 16.20 16.77 10.75
N ALA A 49 15.42 15.91 11.41
CA ALA A 49 14.64 14.86 10.76
C ALA A 49 13.60 15.44 9.79
N TYR A 50 12.89 16.51 10.18
CA TYR A 50 11.94 17.18 9.30
C TYR A 50 12.63 17.83 8.09
N LYS A 51 13.80 18.46 8.29
CA LYS A 51 14.59 19.01 7.19
C LYS A 51 14.98 17.93 6.18
N VAL A 52 15.48 16.78 6.65
CA VAL A 52 15.81 15.65 5.76
C VAL A 52 14.57 15.13 5.04
N PHE A 53 13.43 15.07 5.73
CA PHE A 53 12.15 14.70 5.11
C PHE A 53 11.73 15.68 4.00
N GLN A 54 11.88 16.99 4.21
CA GLN A 54 11.64 18.01 3.18
C GLN A 54 12.60 17.85 1.99
N GLU A 55 13.89 17.62 2.25
CA GLU A 55 14.87 17.37 1.20
C GLU A 55 14.52 16.11 0.37
N CYS A 56 14.07 15.04 1.01
CA CYS A 56 13.55 13.86 0.30
C CYS A 56 12.35 14.20 -0.58
N ALA A 57 11.41 15.01 -0.10
CA ALA A 57 10.25 15.44 -0.87
C ALA A 57 10.66 16.22 -2.14
N ASP A 58 11.63 17.14 -2.01
CA ASP A 58 12.18 17.88 -3.15
C ASP A 58 12.91 16.97 -4.15
N LEU A 59 13.65 15.98 -3.65
CA LEU A 59 14.35 15.01 -4.48
C LEU A 59 13.39 14.07 -5.22
N ILE A 60 12.28 13.66 -4.61
CA ILE A 60 11.20 12.93 -5.30
C ILE A 60 10.67 13.77 -6.47
N GLY A 61 10.45 15.07 -6.23
CA GLY A 61 10.08 16.04 -7.27
C GLY A 61 11.00 15.99 -8.49
N LYS A 62 12.31 16.06 -8.25
CA LYS A 62 13.34 15.99 -9.30
C LYS A 62 13.43 14.59 -9.94
N ALA A 63 13.21 13.54 -9.15
CA ALA A 63 13.25 12.16 -9.63
C ALA A 63 12.08 11.82 -10.55
N ALA A 64 10.96 12.56 -10.49
CA ALA A 64 9.78 12.31 -11.32
C ALA A 64 10.05 12.38 -12.83
N ASP A 65 11.05 13.16 -13.26
CA ASP A 65 11.47 13.19 -14.68
C ASP A 65 12.20 11.91 -15.10
N ARG A 66 12.97 11.31 -14.19
CA ARG A 66 13.68 10.04 -14.40
C ARG A 66 12.75 8.84 -14.26
N TYR A 67 11.76 8.94 -13.39
CA TYR A 67 10.79 7.89 -13.05
C TYR A 67 9.37 8.41 -13.29
N PRO A 68 8.86 8.34 -14.54
CA PRO A 68 7.56 8.88 -14.91
C PRO A 68 6.39 8.34 -14.07
N VAL A 69 6.51 7.12 -13.53
CA VAL A 69 5.52 6.52 -12.63
C VAL A 69 5.25 7.40 -11.39
N LEU A 70 6.23 8.18 -10.92
CA LEU A 70 6.03 9.11 -9.80
C LEU A 70 5.05 10.23 -10.14
N LYS A 71 4.94 10.60 -11.43
CA LYS A 71 3.95 11.57 -11.92
C LYS A 71 2.53 11.01 -11.93
N GLU A 72 2.40 9.69 -11.86
CA GLU A 72 1.11 9.00 -11.82
C GLU A 72 0.57 8.82 -10.40
N LEU A 73 1.40 9.06 -9.37
CA LEU A 73 1.03 8.88 -7.97
C LEU A 73 0.17 10.03 -7.46
N GLU A 74 -0.89 9.67 -6.75
CA GLU A 74 -1.77 10.56 -6.00
C GLU A 74 -2.02 9.93 -4.62
N GLU A 75 -1.16 10.29 -3.66
CA GLU A 75 -1.10 9.64 -2.36
C GLU A 75 -1.04 10.63 -1.20
N ILE A 76 -1.70 10.27 -0.10
CA ILE A 76 -1.58 10.98 1.18
C ILE A 76 -0.89 10.04 2.15
N LEU A 77 0.32 10.37 2.54
CA LEU A 77 1.18 9.55 3.38
C LEU A 77 1.21 10.14 4.78
N PHE A 78 0.76 9.36 5.75
CA PHE A 78 1.00 9.63 7.16
C PHE A 78 2.25 8.89 7.58
N ILE A 79 3.26 9.61 8.04
CA ILE A 79 4.55 9.04 8.41
C ILE A 79 4.73 9.22 9.92
N SER A 80 5.20 8.17 10.61
CA SER A 80 5.53 8.19 12.04
C SER A 80 7.00 7.83 12.23
N ILE A 81 7.80 8.74 12.79
CA ILE A 81 9.21 8.53 13.11
C ILE A 81 9.31 7.91 14.50
N ARG A 82 9.41 6.57 14.54
CA ARG A 82 9.26 5.74 15.75
C ARG A 82 10.30 6.04 16.82
N ASP A 83 11.53 6.36 16.42
CA ASP A 83 12.65 6.68 17.31
C ASP A 83 12.69 8.14 17.78
N LEU A 84 11.70 8.96 17.40
CA LEU A 84 11.53 10.34 17.86
C LEU A 84 10.17 10.56 18.54
N ASP A 85 9.83 9.65 19.45
CA ASP A 85 8.56 9.69 20.21
C ASP A 85 7.34 9.76 19.28
N ASP A 86 7.33 8.86 18.28
CA ASP A 86 6.30 8.80 17.24
C ASP A 86 6.03 10.16 16.57
N LEU A 87 7.08 10.95 16.31
CA LEU A 87 6.94 12.22 15.59
C LEU A 87 6.25 12.01 14.24
N ARG A 88 5.20 12.80 13.99
CA ARG A 88 4.32 12.60 12.84
C ARG A 88 4.59 13.62 11.75
N PHE A 89 4.60 13.17 10.51
CA PHE A 89 4.64 14.02 9.32
C PHE A 89 3.54 13.62 8.35
N THR A 90 3.09 14.59 7.55
CA THR A 90 2.25 14.33 6.38
C THR A 90 3.06 14.60 5.11
N ALA A 91 2.96 13.71 4.13
CA ALA A 91 3.37 13.96 2.74
C ALA A 91 2.15 13.82 1.82
N ILE A 92 1.89 14.83 1.00
CA ILE A 92 0.87 14.80 -0.04
C ILE A 92 1.59 14.73 -1.38
N VAL A 93 1.53 13.57 -2.01
CA VAL A 93 2.15 13.29 -3.31
C VAL A 93 1.11 13.48 -4.41
N LYS A 94 1.38 14.36 -5.37
CA LYS A 94 0.49 14.59 -6.51
C LYS A 94 1.27 15.05 -7.74
N GLY A 95 1.15 14.31 -8.84
CA GLY A 95 1.74 14.73 -10.12
C GLY A 95 3.27 14.88 -10.03
N GLY A 96 3.92 13.99 -9.28
CA GLY A 96 5.36 14.03 -9.04
C GLY A 96 5.81 15.08 -8.02
N HIS A 97 4.92 15.94 -7.51
CA HIS A 97 5.24 16.91 -6.46
C HIS A 97 4.88 16.36 -5.09
N VAL A 98 5.61 16.78 -4.05
CA VAL A 98 5.38 16.35 -2.68
C VAL A 98 5.31 17.57 -1.75
N GLU A 99 4.14 17.80 -1.17
CA GLU A 99 3.95 18.78 -0.11
C GLU A 99 4.13 18.10 1.25
N THR A 100 4.80 18.76 2.19
CA THR A 100 5.10 18.19 3.52
C THR A 100 4.63 19.09 4.65
N SER A 101 4.23 18.49 5.77
CA SER A 101 3.88 19.20 6.99
C SER A 101 4.18 18.40 8.26
N VAL A 102 4.32 19.10 9.38
CA VAL A 102 4.46 18.51 10.72
C VAL A 102 3.09 18.15 11.28
N GLY A 103 2.98 16.95 11.86
CA GLY A 103 1.74 16.33 12.30
C GLY A 103 1.01 15.62 11.15
N TRP A 104 0.04 14.78 11.51
CA TRP A 104 -0.89 14.18 10.55
C TRP A 104 -2.03 15.14 10.20
N ASP A 105 -2.31 15.35 8.92
CA ASP A 105 -3.47 16.11 8.46
C ASP A 105 -4.76 15.28 8.59
N THR A 106 -5.32 15.23 9.80
CA THR A 106 -6.51 14.44 10.13
C THR A 106 -7.79 14.90 9.42
N SER A 107 -7.74 16.01 8.66
CA SER A 107 -8.84 16.41 7.77
C SER A 107 -8.91 15.53 6.52
N LYS A 108 -7.85 14.77 6.23
CA LYS A 108 -7.73 13.89 5.07
C LYS A 108 -7.59 12.43 5.48
N ARG A 109 -8.07 11.53 4.63
CA ARG A 109 -7.82 10.10 4.76
C ARG A 109 -6.44 9.78 4.15
N PRO A 110 -5.51 9.19 4.90
CA PRO A 110 -4.24 8.75 4.32
C PRO A 110 -4.50 7.56 3.39
N THR A 111 -3.73 7.48 2.30
CA THR A 111 -3.62 6.23 1.54
C THR A 111 -2.75 5.22 2.26
N LEU A 112 -1.67 5.70 2.88
CA LEU A 112 -0.69 4.86 3.58
C LEU A 112 -0.33 5.49 4.93
N VAL A 113 -0.18 4.64 5.95
CA VAL A 113 0.40 5.01 7.24
C VAL A 113 1.71 4.25 7.39
N ILE A 114 2.83 4.97 7.38
CA ILE A 114 4.16 4.40 7.22
C ILE A 114 4.96 4.61 8.51
N PRO A 115 5.39 3.53 9.18
CA PRO A 115 6.34 3.64 10.28
C PRO A 115 7.74 3.83 9.70
N PHE A 116 8.41 4.92 10.02
CA PHE A 116 9.81 5.17 9.69
C PHE A 116 10.64 5.27 10.96
N PHE A 117 11.94 5.10 10.79
CA PHE A 117 12.97 5.51 11.72
C PHE A 117 13.78 6.64 11.07
N THR A 118 14.48 7.45 11.86
CA THR A 118 15.34 8.52 11.32
C THR A 118 16.33 8.00 10.26
N ILE A 119 16.91 6.82 10.49
CA ILE A 119 17.81 6.16 9.53
C ILE A 119 17.13 5.86 8.17
N ASN A 120 15.82 5.60 8.14
CA ASN A 120 15.11 5.35 6.89
C ASN A 120 14.99 6.64 6.05
N LEU A 121 14.87 7.81 6.70
CA LEU A 121 14.86 9.09 6.00
C LEU A 121 16.23 9.38 5.37
N GLU A 122 17.31 9.10 6.08
CA GLU A 122 18.67 9.26 5.55
C GLU A 122 18.95 8.32 4.37
N HIS A 123 18.56 7.04 4.50
CA HIS A 123 18.68 6.10 3.38
C HIS A 123 17.84 6.52 2.18
N LEU A 124 16.61 7.00 2.39
CA LEU A 124 15.77 7.50 1.32
C LEU A 124 16.42 8.70 0.62
N LYS A 125 16.99 9.64 1.38
CA LYS A 125 17.72 10.79 0.83
C LYS A 125 18.91 10.34 -0.03
N GLN A 126 19.69 9.37 0.45
CA GLN A 126 20.82 8.81 -0.30
C GLN A 126 20.35 8.20 -1.63
N ILE A 127 19.39 7.28 -1.57
CA ILE A 127 18.82 6.60 -2.75
C ILE A 127 18.29 7.62 -3.78
N LEU A 128 17.61 8.67 -3.33
CA LEU A 128 17.04 9.69 -4.24
C LEU A 128 18.07 10.65 -4.82
N SER A 129 19.16 10.89 -4.07
CA SER A 129 20.28 11.72 -4.53
C SER A 129 21.07 11.04 -5.64
N ASP A 130 21.06 9.72 -5.66
CA ASP A 130 21.74 8.93 -6.68
C ASP A 130 21.09 9.12 -8.07
N LYS A 131 21.89 8.87 -9.11
CA LYS A 131 21.43 9.02 -10.50
C LYS A 131 20.52 7.88 -10.94
N SER A 132 20.57 6.75 -10.26
CA SER A 132 19.83 5.53 -10.55
C SER A 132 19.54 4.77 -9.27
N ILE A 133 18.31 4.28 -9.13
CA ILE A 133 17.92 3.38 -8.06
C ILE A 133 18.17 1.94 -8.51
N ASP A 134 19.02 1.22 -7.78
CA ASP A 134 19.31 -0.18 -8.06
C ASP A 134 18.26 -1.14 -7.47
N LYS A 135 18.39 -2.45 -7.77
CA LYS A 135 17.43 -3.46 -7.31
C LYS A 135 17.42 -3.64 -5.78
N LYS A 136 18.57 -3.47 -5.11
CA LYS A 136 18.68 -3.59 -3.65
C LYS A 136 18.03 -2.39 -2.96
N GLU A 137 18.16 -1.21 -3.53
CA GLU A 137 17.52 0.01 -3.05
C GLU A 137 16.00 -0.04 -3.24
N LEU A 138 15.53 -0.49 -4.41
CA LEU A 138 14.11 -0.77 -4.63
C LEU A 138 13.57 -1.79 -3.62
N TYR A 139 14.34 -2.84 -3.32
CA TYR A 139 13.97 -3.81 -2.31
C TYR A 139 13.81 -3.17 -0.92
N ARG A 140 14.75 -2.31 -0.51
CA ARG A 140 14.67 -1.58 0.77
C ARG A 140 13.41 -0.74 0.84
N ILE A 141 13.11 0.02 -0.21
CA ILE A 141 11.89 0.84 -0.29
C ILE A 141 10.65 -0.04 -0.18
N ALA A 142 10.56 -1.10 -0.99
CA ALA A 142 9.43 -2.02 -1.00
C ALA A 142 9.23 -2.70 0.37
N ARG A 143 10.31 -3.10 1.04
CA ARG A 143 10.26 -3.76 2.36
C ARG A 143 9.70 -2.85 3.45
N VAL A 144 10.09 -1.58 3.46
CA VAL A 144 9.57 -0.59 4.42
C VAL A 144 8.09 -0.32 4.17
N LEU A 145 7.68 -0.22 2.89
CA LEU A 145 6.30 0.09 2.53
C LEU A 145 5.35 -1.11 2.60
N PHE A 146 5.86 -2.35 2.63
CA PHE A 146 5.08 -3.56 2.39
C PHE A 146 3.81 -3.67 3.25
N ILE A 147 3.91 -3.55 4.58
CA ILE A 147 2.75 -3.67 5.47
C ILE A 147 1.79 -2.50 5.29
N SER A 148 2.31 -1.28 5.19
CA SER A 148 1.54 -0.06 4.97
C SER A 148 0.77 -0.14 3.66
N PHE A 149 1.41 -0.67 2.61
CA PHE A 149 0.80 -0.93 1.31
C PHE A 149 -0.34 -1.95 1.42
N MET A 150 -0.12 -3.08 2.08
CA MET A 150 -1.19 -4.06 2.29
C MET A 150 -2.37 -3.43 3.04
N LYS A 151 -2.12 -2.65 4.10
CA LYS A 151 -3.18 -1.91 4.82
C LYS A 151 -3.94 -0.95 3.91
N GLY A 152 -3.23 -0.13 3.13
CA GLY A 152 -3.84 0.81 2.19
C GLY A 152 -4.65 0.11 1.09
N LEU A 153 -4.14 -1.00 0.57
CA LEU A 153 -4.81 -1.83 -0.41
C LEU A 153 -6.14 -2.37 0.12
N TYR A 154 -6.14 -2.94 1.33
CA TYR A 154 -7.33 -3.50 1.96
C TYR A 154 -8.25 -2.46 2.62
N ASP A 155 -7.84 -1.19 2.63
CA ASP A 155 -8.69 -0.04 2.97
C ASP A 155 -9.26 0.68 1.71
N ALA A 156 -8.90 0.22 0.51
CA ALA A 156 -9.30 0.87 -0.73
C ALA A 156 -10.82 0.85 -0.96
N GLU A 157 -11.38 1.94 -1.49
CA GLU A 157 -12.83 2.15 -1.51
C GLU A 157 -13.60 1.06 -2.25
N TYR A 158 -13.02 0.52 -3.32
CA TYR A 158 -13.67 -0.48 -4.14
C TYR A 158 -13.93 -1.81 -3.41
N LEU A 159 -13.14 -2.12 -2.37
CA LEU A 159 -13.36 -3.32 -1.54
C LEU A 159 -14.59 -3.20 -0.64
N TYR A 160 -15.00 -1.97 -0.33
CA TYR A 160 -16.13 -1.69 0.56
C TYR A 160 -17.45 -1.40 -0.18
N THR A 161 -17.44 -1.45 -1.51
CA THR A 161 -18.68 -1.35 -2.29
C THR A 161 -19.52 -2.63 -2.11
N PRO A 162 -20.86 -2.54 -1.92
CA PRO A 162 -21.73 -3.71 -1.82
C PRO A 162 -21.60 -4.64 -3.01
N GLY A 163 -21.65 -5.95 -2.76
CA GLY A 163 -21.40 -6.90 -3.83
C GLY A 163 -20.77 -8.22 -3.47
N ASP A 164 -20.75 -9.12 -4.44
CA ASP A 164 -19.97 -10.35 -4.40
C ASP A 164 -18.52 -10.08 -4.86
N LYS A 165 -17.55 -10.22 -3.95
CA LYS A 165 -16.12 -9.99 -4.20
C LYS A 165 -15.37 -11.23 -4.68
N ARG A 166 -16.06 -12.35 -4.99
CA ARG A 166 -15.43 -13.58 -5.50
C ARG A 166 -14.57 -13.33 -6.74
N TYR A 167 -14.93 -12.34 -7.57
CA TYR A 167 -14.14 -12.00 -8.75
C TYR A 167 -12.69 -11.62 -8.37
N LEU A 168 -12.46 -10.98 -7.22
CA LEU A 168 -11.10 -10.64 -6.77
C LEU A 168 -10.31 -11.85 -6.23
N LYS A 169 -10.90 -13.05 -6.14
CA LYS A 169 -10.30 -14.26 -5.56
C LYS A 169 -9.62 -13.99 -4.20
N LEU A 170 -10.21 -13.12 -3.38
CA LEU A 170 -9.74 -12.83 -2.02
C LEU A 170 -10.35 -13.83 -1.05
N ASP A 171 -9.52 -14.70 -0.49
CA ASP A 171 -9.95 -15.61 0.56
C ASP A 171 -10.20 -14.86 1.88
N LYS A 172 -10.99 -15.47 2.76
CA LYS A 172 -11.23 -14.91 4.11
C LYS A 172 -9.97 -14.86 4.96
N LEU A 173 -8.99 -15.70 4.68
CA LEU A 173 -7.70 -15.73 5.36
C LEU A 173 -6.63 -16.21 4.37
N PHE A 174 -5.62 -15.39 4.13
CA PHE A 174 -4.46 -15.74 3.30
C PHE A 174 -3.20 -15.01 3.75
N HIS A 175 -2.06 -15.58 3.38
CA HIS A 175 -0.75 -14.99 3.62
C HIS A 175 -0.22 -14.34 2.35
N VAL A 176 0.50 -13.24 2.52
CA VAL A 176 1.25 -12.57 1.46
C VAL A 176 2.69 -12.43 1.90
N GLU A 177 3.63 -12.75 1.03
CA GLU A 177 5.06 -12.70 1.29
C GLU A 177 5.81 -12.12 0.10
N MET A 178 6.63 -11.11 0.36
CA MET A 178 7.70 -10.72 -0.56
C MET A 178 8.97 -11.47 -0.18
N THR A 179 9.55 -12.21 -1.13
CA THR A 179 10.75 -13.01 -0.90
C THR A 179 11.93 -12.13 -0.48
N GLU A 180 12.78 -12.65 0.40
CA GLU A 180 13.99 -11.94 0.81
C GLU A 180 14.97 -11.77 -0.34
N MET A 181 15.61 -10.61 -0.39
CA MET A 181 16.75 -10.40 -1.28
C MET A 181 18.04 -10.78 -0.54
N PRO A 182 18.80 -11.78 -1.04
CA PRO A 182 20.01 -12.23 -0.37
C PRO A 182 20.99 -11.07 -0.10
N GLY A 183 21.46 -10.98 1.14
CA GLY A 183 22.46 -9.99 1.56
C GLY A 183 21.93 -8.56 1.75
N VAL A 184 20.62 -8.32 1.63
CA VAL A 184 20.03 -7.00 1.88
C VAL A 184 19.34 -6.98 3.24
N LYS A 185 19.84 -6.13 4.14
CA LYS A 185 19.21 -5.82 5.43
C LYS A 185 18.50 -4.47 5.35
N VAL A 186 17.40 -4.34 6.08
CA VAL A 186 16.58 -3.13 6.15
C VAL A 186 16.40 -2.74 7.61
N ASP A 187 16.98 -1.62 8.02
CA ASP A 187 16.97 -1.17 9.42
C ASP A 187 15.56 -0.86 9.91
N GLY A 188 15.23 -1.41 11.09
CA GLY A 188 13.88 -1.36 11.66
C GLY A 188 12.91 -2.42 11.12
N PHE A 189 13.32 -3.21 10.12
CA PHE A 189 12.45 -4.17 9.42
C PHE A 189 13.14 -5.53 9.22
N PRO A 190 13.30 -6.34 10.27
CA PRO A 190 13.98 -7.62 10.18
C PRO A 190 13.20 -8.64 9.33
N GLY A 191 13.94 -9.50 8.64
CA GLY A 191 13.41 -10.62 7.86
C GLY A 191 12.51 -10.22 6.68
N SER A 192 11.87 -11.25 6.12
CA SER A 192 10.96 -11.16 4.98
C SER A 192 9.74 -10.30 5.28
N ALA A 193 9.29 -9.56 4.27
CA ALA A 193 8.04 -8.83 4.32
C ALA A 193 6.89 -9.84 4.23
N LYS A 194 6.23 -10.09 5.36
CA LYS A 194 5.15 -11.07 5.50
C LYS A 194 3.92 -10.40 6.08
N ALA A 195 2.76 -10.70 5.53
CA ALA A 195 1.50 -10.20 6.04
C ALA A 195 0.46 -11.32 6.07
N THR A 196 -0.45 -11.22 7.03
CA THR A 196 -1.69 -11.99 7.05
C THR A 196 -2.85 -11.06 6.78
N ILE A 197 -3.65 -11.43 5.78
CA ILE A 197 -4.88 -10.72 5.44
C ILE A 197 -6.05 -11.58 5.90
N ALA A 198 -6.94 -10.99 6.69
CA ALA A 198 -8.14 -11.64 7.19
C ALA A 198 -9.37 -10.80 6.88
N ASN A 199 -10.49 -11.44 6.52
CA ASN A 199 -11.80 -10.83 6.49
C ASN A 199 -12.63 -11.38 7.65
N VAL A 200 -12.93 -10.54 8.63
CA VAL A 200 -13.72 -10.88 9.81
C VAL A 200 -14.99 -10.05 9.77
N GLU A 201 -16.14 -10.70 9.60
CA GLU A 201 -17.47 -10.05 9.56
C GLU A 201 -17.58 -8.87 8.56
N GLY A 202 -16.85 -8.95 7.45
CA GLY A 202 -16.86 -7.89 6.43
C GLY A 202 -15.84 -6.76 6.67
N GLU A 203 -14.99 -6.87 7.70
CA GLU A 203 -13.85 -5.98 7.92
C GLU A 203 -12.55 -6.65 7.43
N TRP A 204 -11.77 -5.95 6.62
CA TRP A 204 -10.44 -6.42 6.22
C TRP A 204 -9.39 -6.00 7.24
N LEU A 205 -8.66 -6.98 7.75
CA LEU A 205 -7.60 -6.81 8.74
C LEU A 205 -6.26 -7.26 8.14
N VAL A 206 -5.21 -6.49 8.42
CA VAL A 206 -3.85 -6.76 7.94
C VAL A 206 -2.90 -6.79 9.14
N PHE A 207 -2.30 -7.95 9.35
CA PHE A 207 -1.32 -8.19 10.40
C PHE A 207 0.07 -8.36 9.78
N GLU A 208 1.09 -7.85 10.46
CA GLU A 208 2.47 -8.19 10.13
C GLU A 208 2.80 -9.61 10.58
N GLY A 209 3.50 -10.35 9.72
CA GLY A 209 3.84 -11.76 9.92
C GLY A 209 2.73 -12.75 9.52
N TYR A 210 2.98 -14.03 9.81
CA TYR A 210 2.03 -15.11 9.58
C TYR A 210 1.19 -15.37 10.83
N GLN A 211 -0.12 -15.36 10.65
CA GLN A 211 -1.12 -15.65 11.67
C GLN A 211 -2.08 -16.72 11.13
N GLY A 212 -2.44 -17.68 11.98
CA GLY A 212 -3.35 -18.78 11.63
C GLY A 212 -2.83 -19.68 10.50
N THR A 213 -3.76 -20.41 9.87
CA THR A 213 -3.45 -21.43 8.87
C THR A 213 -4.34 -21.23 7.63
N PRO A 214 -3.95 -20.35 6.69
CA PRO A 214 -4.73 -20.12 5.48
C PRO A 214 -4.61 -21.27 4.49
N ARG A 215 -5.55 -21.30 3.54
CA ARG A 215 -5.48 -22.21 2.39
C ARG A 215 -4.59 -21.71 1.27
N VAL A 216 -4.43 -20.39 1.19
CA VAL A 216 -3.72 -19.71 0.10
C VAL A 216 -2.58 -18.88 0.67
N LYS A 217 -1.46 -18.93 -0.04
CA LYS A 217 -0.33 -18.04 0.15
C LYS A 217 0.07 -17.42 -1.18
N VAL A 218 0.21 -16.11 -1.20
CA VAL A 218 0.79 -15.35 -2.31
C VAL A 218 2.25 -15.13 -1.98
N THR A 219 3.16 -15.66 -2.80
CA THR A 219 4.59 -15.38 -2.70
C THR A 219 5.03 -14.64 -3.95
N CYS A 220 5.58 -13.45 -3.79
CA CYS A 220 6.08 -12.62 -4.87
C CYS A 220 7.56 -12.31 -4.67
N ASP A 221 8.30 -12.19 -5.78
CA ASP A 221 9.56 -11.47 -5.79
C ASP A 221 9.35 -9.95 -5.82
N LEU A 222 10.44 -9.19 -5.81
CA LEU A 222 10.38 -7.72 -5.85
C LEU A 222 9.65 -7.20 -7.09
N ASP A 223 9.94 -7.76 -8.27
CA ASP A 223 9.42 -7.24 -9.53
C ASP A 223 7.90 -7.49 -9.59
N GLN A 224 7.46 -8.66 -9.14
CA GLN A 224 6.06 -9.01 -8.98
C GLN A 224 5.35 -8.14 -7.92
N ALA A 225 6.01 -7.84 -6.79
CA ALA A 225 5.44 -6.96 -5.76
C ALA A 225 5.23 -5.53 -6.30
N LEU A 226 6.18 -5.01 -7.07
CA LEU A 226 6.06 -3.70 -7.73
C LEU A 226 4.95 -3.71 -8.80
N GLN A 227 4.80 -4.80 -9.56
CA GLN A 227 3.70 -4.94 -10.52
C GLN A 227 2.34 -4.94 -9.82
N TYR A 228 2.20 -5.68 -8.71
CA TYR A 228 0.97 -5.65 -7.90
C TYR A 228 0.63 -4.24 -7.44
N TYR A 229 1.63 -3.51 -6.93
CA TYR A 229 1.44 -2.12 -6.52
C TYR A 229 0.91 -1.26 -7.67
N TYR A 230 1.59 -1.30 -8.83
CA TYR A 230 1.22 -0.48 -9.97
C TYR A 230 -0.19 -0.81 -10.50
N ILE A 231 -0.53 -2.09 -10.61
CA ILE A 231 -1.85 -2.51 -11.07
C ILE A 231 -2.94 -2.04 -10.09
N LEU A 232 -2.77 -2.32 -8.81
CA LEU A 232 -3.82 -2.12 -7.81
C LEU A 232 -3.99 -0.64 -7.42
N MET A 233 -2.90 0.10 -7.26
CA MET A 233 -2.92 1.48 -6.76
C MET A 233 -2.94 2.53 -7.86
N VAL A 234 -2.46 2.20 -9.05
CA VAL A 234 -2.41 3.14 -10.17
C VAL A 234 -3.45 2.75 -11.22
N GLN A 235 -3.31 1.59 -11.86
CA GLN A 235 -4.16 1.23 -13.01
C GLN A 235 -5.63 1.07 -12.62
N MET A 236 -5.95 0.26 -11.61
CA MET A 236 -7.33 0.02 -11.18
C MET A 236 -7.96 1.28 -10.56
N LYS A 237 -7.20 2.04 -9.76
CA LYS A 237 -7.66 3.29 -9.13
C LYS A 237 -7.90 4.41 -10.15
N ARG A 238 -7.18 4.44 -11.27
CA ARG A 238 -7.28 5.50 -12.28
C ARG A 238 -8.05 5.11 -13.53
N ALA A 239 -8.48 3.85 -13.66
CA ALA A 239 -9.28 3.38 -14.77
C ALA A 239 -10.53 4.26 -14.98
N LYS A 240 -10.66 4.82 -16.18
CA LYS A 240 -11.71 5.79 -16.55
C LYS A 240 -12.97 5.12 -17.09
N ASN A 241 -12.84 3.89 -17.58
CA ASN A 241 -13.91 3.13 -18.20
C ASN A 241 -13.76 1.63 -17.92
N MET A 242 -14.79 0.85 -18.30
CA MET A 242 -14.84 -0.59 -18.07
C MET A 242 -13.76 -1.38 -18.81
N SER A 243 -13.32 -0.91 -19.98
CA SER A 243 -12.29 -1.59 -20.76
C SER A 243 -10.94 -1.51 -20.03
N GLU A 244 -10.55 -0.32 -19.57
CA GLU A 244 -9.33 -0.11 -18.80
C GLU A 244 -9.33 -0.89 -17.48
N LEU A 245 -10.48 -0.89 -16.78
CA LEU A 245 -10.60 -1.65 -15.53
C LEU A 245 -10.50 -3.16 -15.77
N LYS A 246 -11.12 -3.65 -16.85
CA LYS A 246 -11.05 -5.06 -17.25
C LYS A 246 -9.61 -5.44 -17.59
N GLU A 247 -8.90 -4.62 -18.36
CA GLU A 247 -7.50 -4.87 -18.72
C GLU A 247 -6.59 -4.91 -17.48
N ALA A 248 -6.74 -3.94 -16.56
CA ALA A 248 -5.99 -3.94 -15.31
C ALA A 248 -6.32 -5.17 -14.45
N PHE A 249 -7.59 -5.57 -14.41
CA PHE A 249 -8.03 -6.75 -13.70
C PHE A 249 -7.49 -8.05 -14.32
N GLU A 250 -7.45 -8.17 -15.65
CA GLU A 250 -6.84 -9.32 -16.34
C GLU A 250 -5.35 -9.44 -16.03
N LYS A 251 -4.61 -8.32 -16.02
CA LYS A 251 -3.20 -8.28 -15.59
C LYS A 251 -3.04 -8.73 -14.14
N TYR A 252 -3.90 -8.26 -13.25
CA TYR A 252 -3.92 -8.71 -11.86
C TYR A 252 -4.14 -10.21 -11.74
N MET A 253 -5.12 -10.76 -12.47
CA MET A 253 -5.47 -12.18 -12.40
C MET A 253 -4.33 -13.07 -12.91
N LYS A 254 -3.68 -12.67 -14.00
CA LYS A 254 -2.49 -13.36 -14.51
C LYS A 254 -1.35 -13.36 -13.49
N LEU A 255 -1.02 -12.20 -12.92
CA LEU A 255 0.02 -12.09 -11.90
C LEU A 255 -0.31 -12.90 -10.64
N ARG A 256 -1.60 -12.97 -10.28
CA ARG A 256 -2.09 -13.82 -9.19
C ARG A 256 -1.89 -15.30 -9.45
N GLU A 257 -2.15 -15.77 -10.67
CA GLU A 257 -1.93 -17.17 -11.04
C GLU A 257 -0.45 -17.57 -10.98
N GLU A 258 0.45 -16.64 -11.29
CA GLU A 258 1.91 -16.86 -11.21
C GLU A 258 2.45 -16.90 -9.76
N THR A 259 1.75 -16.27 -8.82
CA THR A 259 2.26 -16.01 -7.45
C THR A 259 1.51 -16.77 -6.35
N VAL A 260 0.32 -17.30 -6.64
CA VAL A 260 -0.48 -18.05 -5.68
C VAL A 260 -0.02 -19.50 -5.60
N LYS A 261 0.14 -19.95 -4.36
CA LYS A 261 0.34 -21.36 -4.01
C LYS A 261 -0.83 -21.81 -3.15
N ASP A 262 -1.56 -22.81 -3.63
CA ASP A 262 -2.52 -23.54 -2.81
C ASP A 262 -1.74 -24.40 -1.82
N LEU A 263 -1.89 -24.10 -0.53
CA LEU A 263 -1.17 -24.79 0.55
C LEU A 263 -1.77 -26.16 0.85
N TYR A 264 -2.99 -26.42 0.38
CA TYR A 264 -3.66 -27.71 0.49
C TYR A 264 -4.20 -28.13 -0.89
N LYS A 265 -3.49 -29.04 -1.57
CA LYS A 265 -4.13 -29.87 -2.60
C LYS A 265 -5.17 -30.73 -1.88
N LYS A 266 -6.42 -30.72 -2.36
CA LYS A 266 -7.43 -31.71 -1.92
C LYS A 266 -6.79 -33.10 -2.04
N THR A 267 -6.60 -33.75 -0.90
CA THR A 267 -6.38 -35.20 -0.82
C THR A 267 -7.74 -35.87 -0.97
#